data_AF-A0A0D3K0K9-F1
#
_entry.id   AF-A0A0D3K0K9-F1
#
_cell.length_a   1.000
_cell.length_b   1.000
_cell.length_c   1.000
_cell.angle_alpha   90.00
_cell.angle_beta   90.00
_cell.angle_gamma   90.00
#
_symmetry.space_group_name_H-M   'P 1'
#
loop_
_entity.id
_entity.type
_entity.pdbx_description
1 polymer ?
#
loop_
_entity_poly.entity_id
_entity_poly.type
_entity_poly.pdbx_seq_one_letter_code
_entity_poly.pdbx_strand_id
1 'polypeptide(L)'
;MADPYAYKRDTKLQARLSAEVERLAKLPANSVCADCDERRRIRFVSVTLGVFLCNRCYGLHRALGAHVTRGKCLGLDAWKPEEVELLRAVGNVKAAALYEARVPPDLPRPTAASPDREVAAWIRDKYERRRYCAAAAAPQAEKAATEYCEARPARQAAPATPPTGEMDLLSFADFGGAAATHAAPQVSAPDIDLLSFADFGSASSQTSQQTSHGWSDPGWRAFP
;
A
#
# COMPACT_ATOMS: atom_id res chain seq x y z
N MET A 1 -11.86 -29.66 14.92
CA MET A 1 -10.87 -28.87 14.15
C MET A 1 -10.90 -27.44 14.67
N ALA A 2 -9.75 -26.83 14.97
CA ALA A 2 -9.70 -25.43 15.36
C ALA A 2 -10.02 -24.52 14.16
N ASP A 3 -10.78 -23.43 14.37
CA ASP A 3 -11.08 -22.45 13.32
C ASP A 3 -9.81 -21.67 12.94
N PRO A 4 -9.30 -21.79 11.69
CA PRO A 4 -8.07 -21.13 11.26
C PRO A 4 -8.18 -19.59 11.17
N TYR A 5 -9.38 -19.03 11.32
CA TYR A 5 -9.64 -17.58 11.29
C TYR A 5 -10.06 -17.00 12.64
N ALA A 6 -10.04 -17.79 13.72
CA ALA A 6 -10.40 -17.34 15.07
C ALA A 6 -9.62 -16.08 15.50
N TYR A 7 -8.35 -15.96 15.09
CA TYR A 7 -7.48 -14.82 15.40
C TYR A 7 -8.05 -13.47 14.94
N LYS A 8 -8.88 -13.43 13.89
CA LYS A 8 -9.47 -12.19 13.38
C LYS A 8 -10.53 -11.60 14.31
N ARG A 9 -11.16 -12.45 15.12
CA ARG A 9 -12.25 -12.06 16.03
C ARG A 9 -11.74 -11.67 17.42
N ASP A 10 -10.51 -12.04 17.76
CA ASP A 10 -9.88 -11.63 19.01
C ASP A 10 -9.39 -10.18 18.92
N THR A 11 -10.21 -9.25 19.39
CA THR A 11 -9.94 -7.82 19.35
C THR A 11 -8.74 -7.42 20.20
N LYS A 12 -8.49 -8.11 21.33
CA LYS A 12 -7.34 -7.83 22.21
C LYS A 12 -6.04 -8.27 21.53
N LEU A 13 -6.04 -9.45 20.90
CA LEU A 13 -4.91 -9.92 20.12
C LEU A 13 -4.64 -8.99 18.93
N GLN A 14 -5.67 -8.65 18.15
CA GLN A 14 -5.52 -7.75 17.01
C GLN A 14 -4.99 -6.38 17.40
N ALA A 15 -5.48 -5.79 18.49
CA ALA A 15 -4.97 -4.51 19.00
C ALA A 15 -3.47 -4.59 19.34
N ARG A 16 -3.04 -5.66 20.02
CA ARG A 16 -1.63 -5.88 20.37
C ARG A 16 -0.75 -6.07 19.13
N LEU A 17 -1.18 -6.89 18.18
CA LEU A 17 -0.41 -7.17 16.97
C LEU A 17 -0.31 -5.94 16.07
N SER A 18 -1.42 -5.23 15.85
CA SER A 18 -1.41 -3.98 15.08
C SER A 18 -0.50 -2.93 15.69
N ALA A 19 -0.55 -2.73 17.02
CA ALA A 19 0.33 -1.79 17.70
C ALA A 19 1.82 -2.16 17.55
N GLU A 20 2.14 -3.46 17.58
CA GLU A 20 3.51 -3.92 17.38
C GLU A 20 3.98 -3.71 15.93
N VAL A 21 3.15 -4.00 14.92
CA VAL A 21 3.51 -3.75 13.53
C VAL A 21 3.68 -2.25 13.27
N GLU A 22 2.84 -1.39 13.84
CA GLU A 22 3.01 0.06 13.78
C GLU A 22 4.32 0.53 14.43
N ARG A 23 4.70 -0.07 15.56
CA ARG A 23 5.99 0.19 16.20
C ARG A 23 7.16 -0.23 15.29
N LEU A 24 7.07 -1.41 14.67
CA LEU A 24 8.07 -1.90 13.72
C LEU A 24 8.19 -1.00 12.49
N ALA A 25 7.08 -0.48 11.96
CA ALA A 25 7.05 0.43 10.82
C ALA A 25 7.77 1.76 11.10
N LYS A 26 7.81 2.19 12.37
CA LYS A 26 8.48 3.43 12.81
C LYS A 26 10.00 3.29 12.98
N LEU A 27 10.55 2.07 12.88
CA LEU A 27 12.00 1.89 12.96
C LEU A 27 12.70 2.59 11.78
N PRO A 28 13.90 3.17 11.97
CA PRO A 28 14.56 4.01 10.95
C PRO A 28 14.76 3.35 9.58
N ALA A 29 14.98 2.04 9.54
CA ALA A 29 15.13 1.30 8.28
C ALA A 29 13.79 0.88 7.66
N ASN A 30 12.76 0.69 8.48
CA ASN A 30 11.43 0.28 8.03
C ASN A 30 10.57 1.48 7.59
N SER A 31 10.95 2.70 8.01
CA SER A 31 10.34 3.96 7.55
C SER A 31 10.81 4.39 6.16
N VAL A 32 11.61 3.56 5.50
CA VAL A 32 12.09 3.72 4.12
C VAL A 32 11.66 2.51 3.31
N CYS A 33 11.15 2.73 2.10
CA CYS A 33 10.68 1.66 1.22
C CYS A 33 11.81 0.70 0.88
N ALA A 34 11.56 -0.60 1.03
CA ALA A 34 12.57 -1.62 0.78
C ALA A 34 13.07 -1.69 -0.68
N ASP A 35 12.39 -1.06 -1.66
CA ASP A 35 12.73 -1.23 -3.08
C ASP A 35 13.13 0.05 -3.82
N CYS A 36 12.68 1.23 -3.37
CA CYS A 36 12.91 2.48 -4.08
C CYS A 36 13.36 3.65 -3.17
N ASP A 37 13.67 3.36 -1.91
CA ASP A 37 14.10 4.33 -0.90
C ASP A 37 13.16 5.52 -0.61
N GLU A 38 11.91 5.43 -1.09
CA GLU A 38 10.88 6.42 -0.76
C GLU A 38 10.58 6.37 0.75
N ARG A 39 10.60 7.53 1.41
CA ARG A 39 10.32 7.65 2.86
C ARG A 39 8.86 7.98 3.13
N ARG A 40 8.14 8.49 2.13
CA ARG A 40 6.73 8.83 2.25
C ARG A 40 5.86 7.60 2.01
N ARG A 41 4.69 7.58 2.66
CA ARG A 41 3.62 6.62 2.37
C ARG A 41 4.03 5.14 2.52
N ILE A 42 4.88 4.82 3.50
CA ILE A 42 5.08 3.44 3.93
C ILE A 42 3.79 2.97 4.60
N ARG A 43 3.05 2.13 3.89
CA ARG A 43 1.71 1.67 4.29
C ARG A 43 1.51 0.19 4.07
N PHE A 44 2.40 -0.46 3.32
CA PHE A 44 2.26 -1.85 2.95
C PHE A 44 3.41 -2.67 3.50
N VAL A 45 3.13 -3.93 3.74
CA VAL A 45 4.06 -4.90 4.27
C VAL A 45 3.91 -6.18 3.47
N SER A 46 5.03 -6.79 3.07
CA SER A 46 5.01 -8.16 2.57
C SER A 46 5.20 -9.11 3.74
N VAL A 47 4.15 -9.86 4.11
CA VAL A 47 4.21 -10.86 5.19
C VAL A 47 4.85 -12.18 4.75
N THR A 48 5.27 -12.28 3.49
CA THR A 48 6.05 -13.42 2.99
C THR A 48 7.54 -13.10 2.98
N LEU A 49 7.90 -11.86 2.64
CA LEU A 49 9.28 -11.41 2.52
C LEU A 49 9.80 -10.72 3.79
N GLY A 50 8.91 -10.24 4.66
CA GLY A 50 9.26 -9.52 5.88
C GLY A 50 9.69 -8.05 5.66
N VAL A 51 9.19 -7.40 4.60
CA VAL A 51 9.62 -6.04 4.18
C VAL A 51 8.49 -5.01 4.24
N PHE A 52 8.86 -3.75 4.47
CA PHE A 52 7.98 -2.58 4.46
C PHE A 52 8.12 -1.80 3.16
N LEU A 53 6.98 -1.45 2.56
CA LEU A 53 6.85 -0.97 1.19
C LEU A 53 6.00 0.31 1.13
N CYS A 54 6.35 1.19 0.19
CA CYS A 54 5.49 2.29 -0.20
C CYS A 54 4.31 1.80 -1.06
N ASN A 55 3.26 2.62 -1.19
CA ASN A 55 2.09 2.32 -2.01
C ASN A 55 2.43 1.92 -3.46
N ARG A 56 3.39 2.63 -4.07
CA ARG A 56 3.79 2.39 -5.47
C ARG A 56 4.46 1.04 -5.64
N CYS A 57 5.49 0.72 -4.84
CA CYS A 57 6.20 -0.55 -4.93
C CYS A 57 5.27 -1.71 -4.58
N TYR A 58 4.37 -1.55 -3.60
CA TYR A 58 3.35 -2.56 -3.36
C TYR A 58 2.48 -2.82 -4.59
N GLY A 59 2.17 -1.78 -5.38
CA GLY A 59 1.46 -1.93 -6.64
C GLY A 59 2.18 -2.79 -7.67
N LEU A 60 3.52 -2.69 -7.72
CA LEU A 60 4.38 -3.51 -8.58
C LEU A 60 4.51 -4.95 -8.05
N HIS A 61 4.54 -5.13 -6.72
CA HIS A 61 4.54 -6.45 -6.08
C HIS A 61 3.32 -7.30 -6.44
N ARG A 62 2.16 -6.67 -6.75
CA ARG A 62 0.96 -7.42 -7.19
C ARG A 62 1.21 -8.24 -8.46
N ALA A 63 2.09 -7.77 -9.35
CA ALA A 63 2.42 -8.47 -10.59
C ALA A 63 3.27 -9.74 -10.36
N LEU A 64 3.89 -9.92 -9.19
CA LEU A 64 4.65 -11.13 -8.86
C LEU A 64 3.75 -12.30 -8.44
N GLY A 65 2.53 -12.00 -7.98
CA GLY A 65 1.61 -12.99 -7.43
C GLY A 65 1.87 -13.38 -5.97
N ALA A 66 0.86 -14.05 -5.38
CA ALA A 66 0.82 -14.34 -3.95
C ALA A 66 1.80 -15.43 -3.48
N HIS A 67 2.36 -16.21 -4.41
CA HIS A 67 3.38 -17.22 -4.11
C HIS A 67 4.74 -16.56 -3.80
N VAL A 68 5.02 -15.38 -4.34
CA VAL A 68 6.22 -14.59 -4.03
C VAL A 68 5.96 -13.61 -2.90
N THR A 69 4.87 -12.85 -2.98
CA THR A 69 4.61 -11.75 -2.03
C THR A 69 3.14 -11.69 -1.65
N ARG A 70 2.87 -11.78 -0.34
CA ARG A 70 1.55 -11.47 0.22
C ARG A 70 1.61 -10.12 0.91
N GLY A 71 0.83 -9.18 0.39
CA GLY A 71 0.71 -7.84 0.95
C GLY A 71 -0.30 -7.74 2.07
N LYS A 72 -0.01 -6.86 3.03
CA LYS A 72 -0.96 -6.32 4.00
C LYS A 72 -0.77 -4.82 4.13
N CYS A 73 -1.85 -4.10 4.40
CA CYS A 73 -1.88 -2.68 4.68
C CYS A 73 -1.87 -2.43 6.19
N LEU A 74 -0.96 -1.55 6.61
CA LEU A 74 -0.87 -1.04 7.97
C LEU A 74 -2.18 -0.36 8.38
N GLY A 75 -2.74 -0.80 9.50
CA GLY A 75 -3.96 -0.27 10.11
C GLY A 75 -5.27 -0.74 9.47
N LEU A 76 -5.25 -1.54 8.40
CA LEU A 76 -6.48 -2.06 7.75
C LEU A 76 -6.61 -3.58 7.87
N ASP A 77 -5.50 -4.31 7.80
CA ASP A 77 -5.53 -5.77 7.81
C ASP A 77 -5.40 -6.36 9.22
N ALA A 78 -6.02 -7.53 9.41
CA ALA A 78 -5.82 -8.36 10.60
C ALA A 78 -4.49 -9.13 10.52
N TRP A 79 -3.83 -9.30 11.65
CA TRP A 79 -2.51 -9.90 11.78
C TRP A 79 -2.56 -11.25 12.47
N LYS A 80 -1.74 -12.18 12.01
CA LYS A 80 -1.41 -13.39 12.77
C LYS A 80 -0.13 -13.17 13.59
N PRO A 81 0.02 -13.83 14.75
CA PRO A 81 1.24 -13.74 15.56
C PRO A 81 2.51 -14.04 14.76
N GLU A 82 2.48 -15.09 13.93
CA GLU A 82 3.65 -15.58 13.18
C GLU A 82 4.10 -14.56 12.12
N GLU A 83 3.16 -13.81 11.54
CA GLU A 83 3.49 -12.74 10.58
C GLU A 83 4.23 -11.58 11.26
N VAL A 84 3.79 -11.21 12.47
CA VAL A 84 4.44 -10.14 13.24
C VAL A 84 5.83 -10.57 13.72
N GLU A 85 5.98 -11.84 14.09
CA GLU A 85 7.29 -12.42 14.43
C GLU A 85 8.24 -12.38 13.23
N LEU A 86 7.77 -12.75 12.03
CA LEU A 86 8.59 -12.63 10.81
C LEU A 86 9.03 -11.19 10.57
N LEU A 87 8.14 -10.21 10.74
CA LEU A 87 8.49 -8.79 10.56
C LEU A 87 9.51 -8.29 11.57
N ARG A 88 9.46 -8.79 12.80
CA ARG A 88 10.46 -8.53 13.83
C ARG A 88 11.79 -9.22 13.50
N ALA A 89 11.72 -10.45 13.00
CA ALA A 89 12.89 -11.27 12.71
C ALA A 89 13.66 -10.77 11.48
N VAL A 90 12.96 -10.27 10.46
CA VAL A 90 13.55 -9.81 9.19
C VAL A 90 13.63 -8.28 9.17
N GLY A 91 12.54 -7.58 8.84
CA GLY A 91 12.55 -6.14 8.61
C GLY A 91 13.48 -5.72 7.47
N ASN A 92 13.50 -4.42 7.14
CA ASN A 92 14.18 -3.96 5.93
C ASN A 92 15.71 -4.09 6.00
N VAL A 93 16.32 -3.98 7.19
CA VAL A 93 17.78 -4.13 7.37
C VAL A 93 18.24 -5.54 6.98
N LYS A 94 17.63 -6.56 7.58
CA LYS A 94 18.03 -7.94 7.31
C LYS A 94 17.54 -8.39 5.94
N ALA A 95 16.41 -7.88 5.47
CA ALA A 95 15.98 -8.09 4.10
C ALA A 95 17.01 -7.55 3.09
N ALA A 96 17.58 -6.36 3.29
CA ALA A 96 18.65 -5.85 2.43
C ALA A 96 19.87 -6.78 2.47
N ALA A 97 20.31 -7.20 3.66
CA ALA A 97 21.41 -8.16 3.80
C ALA A 97 21.11 -9.53 3.16
N LEU A 98 19.85 -9.91 3.02
CA LEU A 98 19.41 -11.18 2.45
C LEU A 98 19.25 -11.10 0.93
N TYR A 99 18.43 -10.17 0.46
CA TYR A 99 17.97 -10.04 -0.92
C TYR A 99 18.86 -9.14 -1.77
N GLU A 100 19.70 -8.30 -1.17
CA GLU A 100 20.62 -7.38 -1.86
C GLU A 100 22.11 -7.72 -1.59
N ALA A 101 22.39 -8.92 -1.05
CA ALA A 101 23.73 -9.34 -0.62
C ALA A 101 24.79 -9.35 -1.74
N ARG A 102 24.36 -9.59 -2.98
CA ARG A 102 25.22 -9.76 -4.17
C ARG A 102 24.87 -8.78 -5.28
N VAL A 103 24.33 -7.62 -4.92
CA VAL A 103 24.08 -6.54 -5.89
C VAL A 103 25.45 -6.06 -6.42
N PRO A 104 25.68 -6.10 -7.74
CA PRO A 104 26.90 -5.57 -8.31
C PRO A 104 27.04 -4.06 -8.00
N PRO A 105 28.24 -3.56 -7.67
CA PRO A 105 28.43 -2.16 -7.29
C PRO A 105 28.16 -1.17 -8.44
N ASP A 106 28.19 -1.65 -9.68
CA ASP A 106 27.89 -0.92 -10.91
C ASP A 106 26.39 -0.87 -11.25
N LEU A 107 25.56 -1.70 -10.60
CA LEU A 107 24.12 -1.70 -10.84
C LEU A 107 23.44 -0.62 -9.99
N PRO A 108 22.88 0.44 -10.58
CA PRO A 108 22.21 1.48 -9.81
C PRO A 108 20.94 0.92 -9.16
N ARG A 109 20.80 1.20 -7.86
CA ARG A 109 19.56 0.91 -7.14
C ARG A 109 18.48 1.90 -7.57
N PRO A 110 17.26 1.43 -7.90
CA PRO A 110 16.18 2.34 -8.26
C PRO A 110 15.82 3.26 -7.10
N THR A 111 15.43 4.49 -7.43
CA THR A 111 15.02 5.51 -6.46
C THR A 111 13.52 5.80 -6.59
N ALA A 112 13.00 6.67 -5.73
CA ALA A 112 11.63 7.16 -5.82
C ALA A 112 11.33 7.87 -7.15
N ALA A 113 12.36 8.43 -7.81
CA ALA A 113 12.26 9.09 -9.11
C ALA A 113 12.43 8.14 -10.30
N SER A 114 12.92 6.91 -10.08
CA SER A 114 13.09 5.93 -11.16
C SER A 114 11.75 5.52 -11.78
N PRO A 115 11.66 5.33 -13.10
CA PRO A 115 10.43 4.95 -13.78
C PRO A 115 9.94 3.57 -13.35
N ASP A 116 8.62 3.33 -13.42
CA ASP A 116 7.98 2.09 -12.96
C ASP A 116 8.57 0.84 -13.58
N ARG A 117 8.98 0.90 -14.85
CA ARG A 117 9.60 -0.23 -15.57
C ARG A 117 10.90 -0.71 -14.90
N GLU A 118 11.71 0.22 -14.41
CA GLU A 118 13.03 -0.07 -13.82
C GLU A 118 12.85 -0.64 -12.42
N VAL A 119 11.96 -0.01 -11.63
CA VAL A 119 11.61 -0.48 -10.30
C VAL A 119 10.94 -1.86 -10.36
N ALA A 120 10.07 -2.11 -11.33
CA ALA A 120 9.45 -3.42 -11.53
C ALA A 120 10.47 -4.49 -11.94
N ALA A 121 11.44 -4.16 -12.81
CA ALA A 121 12.52 -5.07 -13.17
C ALA A 121 13.37 -5.44 -11.94
N TRP A 122 13.77 -4.43 -11.17
CA TRP A 122 14.49 -4.61 -9.91
C TRP A 122 13.74 -5.51 -8.92
N ILE A 123 12.45 -5.26 -8.68
CA ILE A 123 11.61 -6.04 -7.78
C ILE A 123 11.55 -7.51 -8.22
N ARG A 124 11.39 -7.80 -9.53
CA ARG A 124 11.41 -9.17 -10.05
C ARG A 124 12.77 -9.82 -9.87
N ASP A 125 13.86 -9.14 -10.22
CA ASP A 125 15.21 -9.68 -10.07
C ASP A 125 15.54 -9.98 -8.60
N LYS A 126 15.11 -9.10 -7.70
CA LYS A 126 15.34 -9.21 -6.27
C LYS A 126 14.56 -10.36 -5.61
N TYR A 127 13.26 -10.47 -5.86
CA TYR A 127 12.40 -11.40 -5.11
C TYR A 127 11.96 -12.64 -5.88
N GLU A 128 11.67 -12.52 -7.18
CA GLU A 128 11.21 -13.64 -8.01
C GLU A 128 12.40 -14.45 -8.53
N ARG A 129 13.39 -13.78 -9.14
CA ARG A 129 14.60 -14.45 -9.68
C ARG A 129 15.70 -14.66 -8.64
N ARG A 130 15.58 -14.00 -7.47
CA ARG A 130 16.56 -14.06 -6.36
C ARG A 130 18.01 -13.80 -6.81
N ARG A 131 18.19 -12.92 -7.80
CA ARG A 131 19.46 -12.69 -8.51
C ARG A 131 20.59 -12.21 -7.58
N TYR A 132 20.24 -11.51 -6.51
CA TYR A 132 21.19 -10.90 -5.58
C TYR A 132 21.19 -11.54 -4.18
N CYS A 133 20.49 -12.67 -4.00
CA CYS A 133 20.37 -13.32 -2.70
C CYS A 133 21.69 -13.94 -2.22
N ALA A 134 21.92 -13.95 -0.90
CA ALA A 134 23.00 -14.71 -0.30
C ALA A 134 22.80 -16.23 -0.52
N ALA A 135 23.79 -16.95 -1.08
CA ALA A 135 23.66 -18.38 -1.44
C ALA A 135 23.27 -19.31 -0.27
N ALA A 136 23.59 -18.93 0.98
CA ALA A 136 23.26 -19.74 2.15
C ALA A 136 21.78 -19.65 2.58
N ALA A 137 21.02 -18.68 2.07
CA ALA A 137 19.68 -18.36 2.56
C ALA A 137 18.54 -18.75 1.62
N ALA A 138 18.86 -19.22 0.40
CA ALA A 138 17.86 -19.68 -0.57
C ALA A 138 16.90 -20.73 0.02
N PRO A 139 17.32 -21.76 0.77
CA PRO A 139 16.39 -22.81 1.20
C PRO A 139 15.55 -22.46 2.45
N GLN A 140 16.02 -21.59 3.34
CA GLN A 140 15.38 -21.39 4.67
C GLN A 140 14.34 -20.28 4.67
N ALA A 141 14.61 -19.15 3.99
CA ALA A 141 13.61 -18.10 3.79
C ALA A 141 12.48 -18.58 2.86
N GLU A 142 12.80 -19.48 1.93
CA GLU A 142 11.83 -20.14 1.05
C GLU A 142 10.96 -21.15 1.81
N LYS A 143 11.54 -22.01 2.67
CA LYS A 143 10.74 -22.93 3.51
C LYS A 143 9.79 -22.21 4.46
N ALA A 144 10.24 -21.15 5.14
CA ALA A 144 9.35 -20.36 6.01
C ALA A 144 8.22 -19.65 5.22
N ALA A 145 8.50 -19.20 3.99
CA ALA A 145 7.50 -18.60 3.11
C ALA A 145 6.50 -19.63 2.54
N THR A 146 6.98 -20.83 2.19
CA THR A 146 6.19 -21.93 1.60
C THR A 146 5.34 -22.66 2.63
N GLU A 147 5.87 -23.01 3.81
CA GLU A 147 5.08 -23.57 4.92
C GLU A 147 3.94 -22.61 5.32
N TYR A 148 4.20 -21.29 5.28
CA TYR A 148 3.17 -20.28 5.52
C TYR A 148 2.13 -20.17 4.39
N CYS A 149 2.46 -20.54 3.14
CA CYS A 149 1.55 -20.57 1.99
C CYS A 149 0.67 -21.84 1.99
N GLU A 150 1.25 -22.98 2.33
CA GLU A 150 0.61 -24.30 2.32
C GLU A 150 -0.34 -24.53 3.51
N ALA A 151 -0.12 -23.85 4.64
CA ALA A 151 -1.03 -23.88 5.79
C ALA A 151 -2.40 -23.22 5.53
N ARG A 152 -2.69 -22.82 4.28
CA ARG A 152 -3.99 -22.30 3.86
C ARG A 152 -4.80 -23.47 3.29
N PRO A 153 -6.00 -23.79 3.81
CA PRO A 153 -6.90 -24.65 3.06
C PRO A 153 -7.17 -23.98 1.72
N ALA A 154 -6.85 -24.68 0.63
CA ALA A 154 -7.20 -24.26 -0.70
C ALA A 154 -8.69 -23.87 -0.68
N ARG A 155 -9.03 -22.65 -1.12
CA ARG A 155 -10.40 -22.45 -1.60
C ARG A 155 -10.52 -23.44 -2.73
N GLN A 156 -11.33 -24.48 -2.56
CA GLN A 156 -11.77 -25.29 -3.67
C GLN A 156 -12.30 -24.30 -4.71
N ALA A 157 -11.66 -24.28 -5.87
CA ALA A 157 -12.19 -23.55 -7.00
C ALA A 157 -13.59 -24.14 -7.24
N ALA A 158 -14.62 -23.30 -7.06
CA ALA A 158 -15.95 -23.69 -7.49
C ALA A 158 -15.85 -24.01 -8.99
N PRO A 159 -16.40 -25.14 -9.46
CA PRO A 159 -16.41 -25.43 -10.89
C PRO A 159 -17.13 -24.30 -11.61
N ALA A 160 -16.47 -23.72 -12.60
CA ALA A 160 -17.08 -22.77 -13.51
C ALA A 160 -18.07 -23.53 -14.40
N THR A 161 -19.32 -23.66 -13.95
CA THR A 161 -20.43 -24.00 -14.84
C THR A 161 -20.87 -22.72 -15.56
N PRO A 162 -20.77 -22.64 -16.89
CA PRO A 162 -21.41 -21.58 -17.65
C PRO A 162 -22.94 -21.75 -17.55
N PRO A 163 -23.73 -20.68 -17.33
CA PRO A 163 -25.17 -20.79 -17.48
C PRO A 163 -25.50 -20.85 -18.98
N THR A 164 -25.57 -22.07 -19.52
CA THR A 164 -26.40 -22.33 -20.71
C THR A 164 -27.80 -22.63 -20.20
N GLY A 165 -28.63 -21.60 -20.12
CA GLY A 165 -30.03 -21.71 -19.73
C GLY A 165 -30.82 -20.67 -20.52
N GLU A 166 -31.54 -21.13 -21.53
CA GLU A 166 -32.43 -20.37 -22.37
C GLU A 166 -33.50 -19.68 -21.50
N MET A 167 -33.65 -18.36 -21.66
CA MET A 167 -34.70 -17.59 -20.99
C MET A 167 -36.05 -17.86 -21.65
N ASP A 168 -36.88 -18.65 -20.98
CA ASP A 168 -38.28 -18.86 -21.35
C ASP A 168 -39.12 -17.64 -20.92
N LEU A 169 -39.73 -16.96 -21.89
CA LEU A 169 -40.34 -15.62 -21.77
C LEU A 169 -41.84 -15.65 -21.43
N LEU A 170 -42.35 -16.64 -20.70
CA LEU A 170 -43.79 -16.70 -20.37
C LEU A 170 -44.08 -17.35 -19.01
N SER A 171 -43.85 -16.66 -17.88
CA SER A 171 -44.46 -17.07 -16.59
C SER A 171 -44.37 -16.03 -15.46
N PHE A 172 -44.93 -14.83 -15.61
CA PHE A 172 -45.21 -13.97 -14.43
C PHE A 172 -46.52 -13.18 -14.55
N ALA A 173 -47.51 -13.77 -15.22
CA ALA A 173 -48.89 -13.31 -15.07
C ALA A 173 -49.51 -13.98 -13.83
N ASP A 174 -49.23 -13.44 -12.64
CA ASP A 174 -50.14 -13.51 -11.49
C ASP A 174 -49.59 -12.71 -10.29
N PHE A 175 -49.89 -11.40 -10.28
CA PHE A 175 -50.24 -10.69 -9.05
C PHE A 175 -50.99 -9.41 -9.41
N GLY A 176 -52.31 -9.52 -9.60
CA GLY A 176 -53.19 -8.37 -9.70
C GLY A 176 -53.45 -7.75 -8.32
N GLY A 177 -53.46 -6.42 -8.23
CA GLY A 177 -54.02 -5.75 -7.06
C GLY A 177 -53.64 -4.27 -6.84
N ALA A 178 -54.50 -3.39 -7.38
CA ALA A 178 -54.85 -2.04 -6.91
C ALA A 178 -53.86 -0.86 -7.09
N ALA A 179 -54.36 0.13 -7.84
CA ALA A 179 -53.79 1.44 -8.06
C ALA A 179 -53.92 2.34 -6.81
N ALA A 180 -52.81 2.99 -6.44
CA ALA A 180 -52.82 4.20 -5.65
C ALA A 180 -51.77 5.17 -6.22
N THR A 181 -52.25 6.25 -6.80
CA THR A 181 -51.45 7.37 -7.32
C THR A 181 -50.81 8.13 -6.16
N HIS A 182 -49.48 8.04 -6.02
CA HIS A 182 -48.71 9.04 -5.29
C HIS A 182 -47.59 9.56 -6.19
N ALA A 183 -47.70 10.85 -6.53
CA ALA A 183 -46.73 11.61 -7.30
C ALA A 183 -45.40 11.69 -6.53
N ALA A 184 -44.30 11.38 -7.21
CA ALA A 184 -42.94 11.55 -6.70
C ALA A 184 -42.53 13.04 -6.74
N PRO A 185 -41.90 13.58 -5.68
CA PRO A 185 -41.38 14.94 -5.70
C PRO A 185 -40.11 14.99 -6.54
N GLN A 186 -40.11 15.87 -7.55
CA GLN A 186 -38.94 16.23 -8.33
C GLN A 186 -38.06 17.16 -7.48
N VAL A 187 -36.84 16.74 -7.15
CA VAL A 187 -35.81 17.64 -6.61
C VAL A 187 -34.91 18.02 -7.77
N SER A 188 -35.03 19.27 -8.22
CA SER A 188 -34.15 19.87 -9.22
C SER A 188 -32.76 20.12 -8.64
N ALA A 189 -31.73 19.83 -9.43
CA ALA A 189 -30.35 20.17 -9.12
C ALA A 189 -30.17 21.70 -9.14
N PRO A 190 -29.32 22.29 -8.28
CA PRO A 190 -28.98 23.70 -8.40
C PRO A 190 -27.98 23.92 -9.55
N ASP A 191 -28.28 24.89 -10.41
CA ASP A 191 -27.39 25.43 -11.41
C ASP A 191 -26.19 26.12 -10.74
N ILE A 192 -24.98 25.65 -11.05
CA ILE A 192 -23.73 26.34 -10.68
C ILE A 192 -23.41 27.30 -11.82
N ASP A 193 -23.66 28.60 -11.59
CA ASP A 193 -23.33 29.67 -12.54
C ASP A 193 -21.83 30.02 -12.44
N LEU A 194 -21.09 29.73 -13.52
CA LEU A 194 -19.63 29.71 -13.57
C LEU A 194 -19.04 31.02 -14.11
N LEU A 195 -19.72 32.17 -13.95
CA LEU A 195 -19.25 33.49 -14.39
C LEU A 195 -19.78 34.63 -13.48
N SER A 196 -19.33 34.73 -12.22
CA SER A 196 -19.60 35.92 -11.39
C SER A 196 -18.63 36.08 -10.21
N PHE A 197 -17.34 36.30 -10.49
CA PHE A 197 -16.44 36.96 -9.54
C PHE A 197 -15.57 37.98 -10.29
N ALA A 198 -16.24 38.98 -10.83
CA ALA A 198 -15.63 40.23 -11.24
C ALA A 198 -16.48 41.37 -10.65
N ASP A 199 -15.89 42.08 -9.68
CA ASP A 199 -16.00 43.51 -9.42
C ASP A 199 -16.08 43.85 -7.92
N PHE A 200 -14.90 44.14 -7.35
CA PHE A 200 -14.81 45.28 -6.44
C PHE A 200 -13.67 46.16 -6.95
N GLY A 201 -14.07 47.15 -7.75
CA GLY A 201 -13.18 48.04 -8.48
C GLY A 201 -12.51 49.13 -7.63
N SER A 202 -11.30 49.47 -8.09
CA SER A 202 -10.69 50.81 -8.21
C SER A 202 -10.66 51.78 -7.01
N ALA A 203 -9.43 52.07 -6.56
CA ALA A 203 -9.02 53.42 -6.19
C ALA A 203 -7.59 53.69 -6.71
N SER A 204 -7.43 54.81 -7.41
CA SER A 204 -6.21 55.23 -8.12
C SER A 204 -5.14 55.85 -7.22
N SER A 205 -3.88 55.57 -7.59
CA SER A 205 -2.67 56.41 -7.58
C SER A 205 -2.51 57.52 -6.53
N GLN A 206 -1.65 57.33 -5.53
CA GLN A 206 -0.74 58.38 -5.04
C GLN A 206 0.64 57.84 -4.67
N THR A 207 1.66 58.49 -5.22
CA THR A 207 3.09 58.40 -4.92
C THR A 207 3.38 58.88 -3.48
N SER A 208 4.12 58.10 -2.69
CA SER A 208 5.03 58.64 -1.67
C SER A 208 6.06 57.62 -1.19
N GLN A 209 7.30 57.91 -1.58
CA GLN A 209 8.54 57.87 -0.79
C GLN A 209 8.94 56.58 -0.06
N GLN A 210 9.97 56.00 -0.65
CA GLN A 210 11.00 55.11 -0.14
C GLN A 210 11.54 55.47 1.26
N THR A 211 11.48 54.52 2.19
CA THR A 211 12.47 54.40 3.28
C THR A 211 12.91 52.94 3.39
N SER A 212 14.21 52.71 3.21
CA SER A 212 14.87 51.42 3.37
C SER A 212 15.22 51.19 4.84
N HIS A 213 14.66 50.14 5.44
CA HIS A 213 15.18 49.59 6.69
C HIS A 213 15.67 48.17 6.44
N GLY A 214 17.00 48.08 6.34
CA GLY A 214 17.73 46.84 6.21
C GLY A 214 17.56 45.97 7.45
N TRP A 215 17.37 44.67 7.21
CA TRP A 215 17.42 43.65 8.25
C TRP A 215 18.83 43.09 8.29
N SER A 216 19.52 43.34 9.38
CA SER A 216 20.89 42.90 9.65
C SER A 216 20.90 41.47 10.17
N ASP A 217 21.65 40.59 9.49
CA ASP A 217 22.04 39.25 9.95
C ASP A 217 23.01 39.32 11.15
N PRO A 218 22.87 38.48 12.19
CA PRO A 218 23.91 38.31 13.19
C PRO A 218 24.91 37.22 12.77
N GLY A 219 26.13 37.67 12.47
CA GLY A 219 27.27 36.85 12.09
C GLY A 219 27.84 35.98 13.21
N TRP A 220 28.33 34.80 12.82
CA TRP A 220 29.21 33.93 13.58
C TRP A 220 30.65 34.39 13.39
N ARG A 221 31.37 34.66 14.49
CA ARG A 221 32.81 34.94 14.52
C ARG A 221 33.57 33.73 15.03
N ALA A 222 34.64 33.37 14.33
CA ALA A 222 35.69 32.49 14.78
C ALA A 222 36.83 33.29 15.45
N PHE A 223 37.49 32.70 16.45
CA PHE A 223 38.76 33.08 17.06
C PHE A 223 39.34 31.87 17.80
N PRO A 224 40.63 31.86 18.20
CA PRO A 224 41.79 32.54 17.62
C PRO A 224 42.78 31.57 16.93
#